data_AF-A0A398CLH0-F1
#
_entry.id   AF-A0A398CLH0-F1
#
_cell.length_a   1.000
_cell.length_b   1.000
_cell.length_c   1.000
_cell.angle_alpha   90.00
_cell.angle_beta   90.00
_cell.angle_gamma   90.00
#
_symmetry.space_group_name_H-M   'P 1'
#
loop_
_entity.id
_entity.type
_entity.pdbx_description
1 polymer ?
#
loop_
_entity_poly.entity_id
_entity_poly.type
_entity_poly.pdbx_seq_one_letter_code
_entity_poly.pdbx_strand_id
1 'polypeptide(L)'
;MDGASIVLTYNETLNPDTVPYADNYYATVSGSFRQVTGVSVSGTQVRLALQQGVVVGQSVKLSYTPQLNDASRHIQTLLGKEAAAFTNRDVTNTTSTTLPRPVSGSLSGRSLH
;
A
#
# COMPACT_ATOMS: atom_id res chain seq x y z
N MET A 1 -3.20 0.45 -15.71
CA MET A 1 -2.18 -0.30 -14.95
C MET A 1 -2.33 0.15 -13.52
N ASP A 2 -3.25 -0.47 -12.82
CA ASP A 2 -3.75 0.03 -11.55
C ASP A 2 -2.93 -0.66 -10.46
N GLY A 3 -1.81 -0.03 -10.11
CA GLY A 3 -1.00 -0.44 -8.97
C GLY A 3 -1.81 -0.37 -7.69
N ALA A 4 -1.65 -1.35 -6.80
CA ALA A 4 -2.31 -1.31 -5.50
C ALA A 4 -1.50 -0.48 -4.51
N SER A 5 -2.21 0.26 -3.68
CA SER A 5 -1.61 1.07 -2.62
C SER A 5 -2.26 0.80 -1.28
N ILE A 6 -1.44 0.57 -0.27
CA ILE A 6 -1.88 0.45 1.13
C ILE A 6 -1.77 1.83 1.77
N VAL A 7 -2.82 2.25 2.47
CA VAL A 7 -2.82 3.51 3.23
C VAL A 7 -2.95 3.19 4.71
N LEU A 8 -1.93 3.54 5.48
CA LEU A 8 -1.94 3.47 6.94
C LEU A 8 -2.36 4.84 7.46
N THR A 9 -3.35 4.87 8.33
CA THR A 9 -3.79 6.10 8.98
C THR A 9 -3.40 6.04 10.45
N TYR A 10 -2.68 7.05 10.91
CA TYR A 10 -2.27 7.22 12.29
C TYR A 10 -3.19 8.23 12.99
N ASN A 11 -3.27 8.12 14.30
CA ASN A 11 -4.04 9.04 15.14
C ASN A 11 -3.32 10.39 15.36
N GLU A 12 -2.05 10.49 14.96
CA GLU A 12 -1.22 11.68 15.12
C GLU A 12 -0.57 12.09 13.79
N THR A 13 -0.21 13.37 13.70
CA THR A 13 0.48 13.91 12.52
C THR A 13 1.92 13.40 12.49
N LEU A 14 2.23 12.70 11.41
CA LEU A 14 3.54 12.14 11.13
C LEU A 14 4.49 13.20 10.57
N ASN A 15 5.77 13.00 10.81
CA ASN A 15 6.81 13.79 10.22
C ASN A 15 7.05 13.34 8.76
N PRO A 16 6.81 14.21 7.75
CA PRO A 16 6.99 13.86 6.35
C PRO A 16 8.47 13.67 5.96
N ASP A 17 9.41 14.19 6.73
CA ASP A 17 10.86 14.04 6.48
C ASP A 17 11.37 12.63 6.87
N THR A 18 10.61 11.90 7.69
CA THR A 18 11.02 10.61 8.25
C THR A 18 10.31 9.48 7.51
N VAL A 19 10.81 9.18 6.31
CA VAL A 19 10.25 8.14 5.43
C VAL A 19 11.06 6.84 5.57
N PRO A 20 10.43 5.74 6.03
CA PRO A 20 11.09 4.44 6.13
C PRO A 20 11.38 3.83 4.77
N TYR A 21 12.35 2.92 4.72
CA TYR A 21 12.61 2.13 3.52
C TYR A 21 11.42 1.20 3.22
N ALA A 22 11.20 0.94 1.93
CA ALA A 22 10.22 -0.04 1.49
C ALA A 22 10.49 -1.44 2.07
N ASP A 23 11.77 -1.77 2.29
CA ASP A 23 12.22 -3.05 2.87
C ASP A 23 11.78 -3.26 4.33
N ASN A 24 11.50 -2.15 5.06
CA ASN A 24 10.96 -2.22 6.41
C ASN A 24 9.50 -2.69 6.44
N TYR A 25 8.86 -2.80 5.27
CA TYR A 25 7.48 -3.24 5.11
C TYR A 25 7.40 -4.60 4.47
N TYR A 26 6.72 -5.51 5.16
CA TYR A 26 6.43 -6.84 4.68
C TYR A 26 4.93 -6.96 4.38
N ALA A 27 4.55 -6.81 3.11
CA ALA A 27 3.18 -6.97 2.66
C ALA A 27 2.95 -8.37 2.09
N THR A 28 1.85 -9.00 2.48
CA THR A 28 1.40 -10.28 1.92
C THR A 28 -0.05 -10.18 1.51
N VAL A 29 -0.41 -10.83 0.41
CA VAL A 29 -1.75 -10.81 -0.18
C VAL A 29 -2.17 -12.25 -0.43
N SER A 30 -3.19 -12.69 0.29
CA SER A 30 -3.63 -14.10 0.36
C SER A 30 -2.46 -15.07 0.61
N GLY A 31 -1.55 -14.67 1.50
CA GLY A 31 -0.36 -15.47 1.87
C GLY A 31 0.84 -15.35 0.92
N SER A 32 0.72 -14.64 -0.21
CA SER A 32 1.85 -14.40 -1.12
C SER A 32 2.52 -13.06 -0.84
N PHE A 33 3.84 -13.05 -0.70
CA PHE A 33 4.60 -11.81 -0.50
C PHE A 33 4.45 -10.85 -1.69
N ARG A 34 4.28 -9.56 -1.37
CA ARG A 34 4.21 -8.45 -2.33
C ARG A 34 5.26 -7.41 -1.95
N GLN A 35 6.14 -7.14 -2.91
CA GLN A 35 7.17 -6.11 -2.75
C GLN A 35 6.53 -4.71 -2.74
N VAL A 36 6.93 -3.91 -1.74
CA VAL A 36 6.64 -2.48 -1.70
C VAL A 36 7.67 -1.76 -2.56
N THR A 37 7.21 -0.89 -3.44
CA THR A 37 8.04 -0.15 -4.42
C THR A 37 8.13 1.34 -4.09
N GLY A 38 7.22 1.85 -3.27
CA GLY A 38 7.22 3.25 -2.85
C GLY A 38 6.63 3.40 -1.46
N VAL A 39 7.18 4.34 -0.69
CA VAL A 39 6.70 4.75 0.61
C VAL A 39 6.58 6.27 0.61
N SER A 40 5.47 6.80 1.08
CA SER A 40 5.27 8.24 1.21
C SER A 40 4.53 8.55 2.49
N VAL A 41 5.03 9.53 3.24
CA VAL A 41 4.43 9.98 4.51
C VAL A 41 3.86 11.37 4.27
N SER A 42 2.58 11.58 4.63
CA SER A 42 1.92 12.87 4.47
C SER A 42 0.83 13.06 5.51
N GLY A 43 0.94 14.12 6.31
CA GLY A 43 -0.01 14.41 7.38
C GLY A 43 -0.04 13.24 8.37
N THR A 44 -1.19 12.60 8.53
CA THR A 44 -1.38 11.43 9.42
C THR A 44 -1.31 10.09 8.67
N GLN A 45 -0.95 10.10 7.38
CA GLN A 45 -1.07 8.92 6.52
C GLN A 45 0.28 8.47 5.96
N VAL A 46 0.50 7.17 5.92
CA VAL A 46 1.59 6.54 5.17
C VAL A 46 1.02 5.74 4.02
N ARG A 47 1.42 6.09 2.80
CA ARG A 47 1.06 5.41 1.57
C ARG A 47 2.19 4.49 1.13
N LEU A 48 1.86 3.23 0.90
CA LEU A 48 2.76 2.21 0.39
C LEU A 48 2.27 1.79 -1.00
N ALA A 49 3.12 1.92 -2.01
CA ALA A 49 2.84 1.43 -3.36
C ALA A 49 3.35 0.00 -3.50
N LEU A 50 2.52 -0.93 -3.96
CA LEU A 50 2.88 -2.31 -4.20
C LEU A 50 3.26 -2.53 -5.66
N GLN A 51 4.25 -3.38 -5.92
CA GLN A 51 4.66 -3.72 -7.29
C GLN A 51 3.54 -4.40 -8.08
N GLN A 52 2.72 -5.21 -7.41
CA GLN A 52 1.59 -5.91 -8.01
C GLN A 52 0.27 -5.42 -7.43
N GLY A 53 -0.74 -5.38 -8.29
CA GLY A 53 -2.12 -5.07 -7.88
C GLY A 53 -2.67 -6.07 -6.86
N VAL A 54 -3.63 -5.59 -6.08
CA VAL A 54 -4.37 -6.37 -5.08
C VAL A 54 -5.82 -6.36 -5.51
N VAL A 55 -6.41 -7.55 -5.63
CA VAL A 55 -7.83 -7.70 -5.97
C VAL A 55 -8.68 -7.52 -4.73
N VAL A 56 -9.86 -6.92 -4.87
CA VAL A 56 -10.85 -6.80 -3.80
C VAL A 56 -11.21 -8.19 -3.25
N GLY A 57 -11.36 -8.30 -1.93
CA GLY A 57 -11.64 -9.57 -1.25
C GLY A 57 -10.42 -10.43 -0.94
N GLN A 58 -9.22 -10.05 -1.37
CA GLN A 58 -7.97 -10.69 -0.92
C GLN A 58 -7.60 -10.23 0.49
N SER A 59 -7.22 -11.17 1.36
CA SER A 59 -6.67 -10.85 2.69
C SER A 59 -5.28 -10.26 2.54
N VAL A 60 -5.14 -8.97 2.81
CA VAL A 60 -3.85 -8.28 2.81
C VAL A 60 -3.35 -8.19 4.25
N LYS A 61 -2.14 -8.65 4.49
CA LYS A 61 -1.46 -8.49 5.78
C LYS A 61 -0.21 -7.66 5.60
N LEU A 62 -0.04 -6.67 6.46
CA LEU A 62 1.14 -5.82 6.48
C LEU A 62 1.86 -5.98 7.82
N SER A 63 3.18 -6.06 7.74
CA SER A 63 4.06 -5.93 8.88
C SER A 63 5.01 -4.77 8.65
N TYR A 64 5.31 -4.03 9.71
CA TYR A 64 6.28 -2.95 9.73
C TYR A 64 7.30 -3.25 10.81
N THR A 65 8.55 -3.38 10.38
CA THR A 65 9.69 -3.62 11.26
C THR A 65 10.72 -2.52 11.04
N PRO A 66 10.73 -1.47 11.88
CA PRO A 66 11.76 -0.44 11.82
C PRO A 66 13.13 -1.03 12.13
N GLN A 67 14.16 -0.56 11.43
CA GLN A 67 15.55 -0.97 11.64
C GLN A 67 16.14 -0.21 12.83
N LEU A 68 16.51 -0.92 13.90
CA LEU A 68 17.01 -0.33 15.15
C LEU A 68 18.22 0.62 14.99
N ASN A 69 18.96 0.51 13.90
CA ASN A 69 20.15 1.31 13.59
C ASN A 69 19.85 2.67 12.91
N ASP A 70 18.60 2.95 12.50
CA ASP A 70 18.27 4.13 11.69
C ASP A 70 16.99 4.84 12.17
N ALA A 71 17.04 5.39 13.39
CA ALA A 71 15.92 6.10 14.02
C ALA A 71 15.41 7.31 13.21
N SER A 72 16.30 7.95 12.45
CA SER A 72 15.98 9.04 11.52
C SER A 72 14.98 8.64 10.42
N ARG A 73 14.82 7.34 10.15
CA ARG A 73 13.89 6.82 9.13
C ARG A 73 12.76 6.01 9.71
N HIS A 74 12.57 6.03 11.03
CA HIS A 74 11.38 5.46 11.65
C HIS A 74 10.15 6.30 11.34
N ILE A 75 8.98 5.67 11.24
CA ILE A 75 7.74 6.43 11.30
C ILE A 75 7.72 7.10 12.66
N GLN A 76 7.68 8.42 12.66
CA GLN A 76 7.56 9.20 13.87
C GLN A 76 6.62 10.37 13.67
N THR A 77 6.08 10.89 14.76
CA THR A 77 5.26 12.09 14.76
C THR A 77 6.12 13.35 14.67
N LEU A 78 5.50 14.49 14.39
CA LEU A 78 6.19 15.80 14.47
C LEU A 78 6.76 16.10 15.87
N LEU A 79 6.27 15.40 16.90
CA LEU A 79 6.76 15.52 18.28
C LEU A 79 7.92 14.53 18.59
N GLY A 80 8.42 13.80 17.59
CA GLY A 80 9.50 12.82 17.75
C GLY A 80 9.06 11.52 18.42
N LYS A 81 7.76 11.21 18.45
CA LYS A 81 7.25 9.93 18.96
C LYS A 81 7.31 8.89 17.86
N GLU A 82 8.10 7.84 18.06
CA GLU A 82 8.20 6.74 17.10
C GLU A 82 6.95 5.85 17.13
N ALA A 83 6.51 5.42 15.96
CA ALA A 83 5.47 4.43 15.82
C ALA A 83 6.00 3.04 16.18
N ALA A 84 5.22 2.29 16.96
CA ALA A 84 5.56 0.92 17.30
C ALA A 84 5.60 0.03 16.05
N ALA A 85 6.55 -0.91 16.05
CA ALA A 85 6.56 -2.02 15.09
C ALA A 85 5.27 -2.84 15.23
N PHE A 86 4.77 -3.37 14.13
CA PHE A 86 3.60 -4.25 14.13
C PHE A 86 3.77 -5.36 13.10
N THR A 87 3.16 -6.51 13.36
CA THR A 87 3.22 -7.65 12.45
C THR A 87 1.82 -8.18 12.18
N ASN A 88 1.63 -8.76 10.99
CA ASN A 88 0.39 -9.42 10.58
C ASN A 88 -0.88 -8.55 10.75
N ARG A 89 -0.77 -7.24 10.54
CA ARG A 89 -1.94 -6.35 10.56
C ARG A 89 -2.77 -6.57 9.32
N ASP A 90 -4.04 -6.95 9.51
CA ASP A 90 -5.00 -7.04 8.42
C ASP A 90 -5.27 -5.63 7.86
N VAL A 91 -4.98 -5.46 6.58
CA VAL A 91 -5.26 -4.25 5.82
C VAL A 91 -6.59 -4.48 5.11
N THR A 92 -7.63 -3.76 5.54
CA THR A 92 -8.91 -3.80 4.87
C THR A 92 -8.79 -3.09 3.53
N ASN A 93 -8.78 -3.85 2.44
CA ASN A 93 -8.74 -3.29 1.09
C ASN A 93 -10.11 -2.66 0.75
N THR A 94 -10.32 -1.41 1.13
CA THR A 94 -11.54 -0.63 0.83
C THR A 94 -11.48 0.07 -0.52
N THR A 95 -10.57 -0.34 -1.42
CA THR A 95 -10.48 0.27 -2.76
C THR A 95 -11.77 -0.01 -3.53
N SER A 96 -12.62 1.03 -3.62
CA SER A 96 -13.68 1.15 -4.62
C SER A 96 -13.00 1.35 -5.98
N THR A 97 -12.31 0.32 -6.46
CA THR A 97 -11.82 0.28 -7.82
C THR A 97 -13.01 -0.11 -8.67
N THR A 98 -13.83 0.88 -9.01
CA THR A 98 -14.79 0.71 -10.10
C THR A 98 -13.98 0.29 -11.31
N LEU A 99 -14.11 -0.98 -11.70
CA LEU A 99 -13.64 -1.43 -12.98
C LEU A 99 -14.22 -0.46 -14.03
N PRO A 100 -13.43 0.09 -14.98
CA PRO A 100 -13.94 0.14 -16.33
C PRO A 100 -14.07 -1.32 -16.73
N ARG A 101 -15.22 -1.91 -16.45
CA ARG A 101 -15.69 -3.07 -17.17
C ARG A 101 -15.49 -2.69 -18.65
N PRO A 102 -14.72 -3.43 -19.48
CA PRO A 102 -14.91 -3.30 -20.90
C PRO A 102 -16.37 -3.67 -21.14
N VAL A 103 -17.21 -2.64 -21.25
CA VAL A 103 -18.55 -2.78 -21.76
C VAL A 103 -18.35 -3.32 -23.16
N SER A 104 -18.74 -4.58 -23.34
CA SER A 104 -18.94 -5.26 -24.61
C SER A 104 -19.22 -4.27 -25.75
N GLY A 105 -18.33 -4.24 -26.74
CA GLY A 105 -18.59 -3.63 -28.03
C GLY A 105 -18.42 -4.70 -29.11
N SER A 106 -19.50 -5.37 -29.48
CA SER A 106 -19.57 -6.11 -30.75
C SER A 106 -19.55 -5.08 -31.88
N LEU A 107 -18.58 -5.14 -32.78
CA LEU A 107 -18.58 -4.41 -34.05
C LEU A 107 -18.24 -5.38 -35.18
N SER A 108 -19.32 -5.91 -35.76
CA SER A 108 -19.45 -6.65 -37.01
C SER A 108 -18.23 -6.68 -37.94
N GLY A 109 -17.62 -7.86 -38.08
CA GLY A 109 -16.89 -8.20 -39.30
C GLY A 109 -17.90 -8.40 -40.44
N ARG A 110 -18.10 -7.39 -41.28
CA ARG A 110 -18.72 -7.58 -42.60
C ARG A 110 -17.63 -8.11 -43.53
N SER A 111 -17.67 -9.39 -43.83
CA SER A 111 -17.04 -9.94 -45.03
C SER A 111 -17.65 -9.25 -46.25
N LEU A 112 -16.80 -8.65 -47.08
CA LEU A 112 -17.17 -8.29 -48.45
C LEU A 112 -16.82 -9.47 -49.35
N HIS A 113 -17.83 -9.98 -50.05
CA HIS A 113 -17.67 -10.73 -51.29
C HIS A 113 -17.57 -9.74 -52.44
#